data_AF-A0A9N9YYC4-F1
#
_entry.id   AF-A0A9N9YYC4-F1
#
_cell.length_a   1.000
_cell.length_b   1.000
_cell.length_c   1.000
_cell.angle_alpha   90.00
_cell.angle_beta   90.00
_cell.angle_gamma   90.00
#
_symmetry.space_group_name_H-M   'P 1'
#
loop_
_entity.id
_entity.type
_entity.pdbx_description
1 polymer ?
#
loop_
_entity_poly.entity_id
_entity_poly.type
_entity_poly.pdbx_seq_one_letter_code
_entity_poly.pdbx_strand_id
1 'polypeptide(L)'
;MTKSEKADIITPAPARSSDSIDNGKVDQDDAFEVFKRSEGTVDFRTVTWVHASVIFLKGNSLVAPVLTSSTVIFATGVLTIPSAMYVLGALPGAINVLGWQFLNTYCAIVQGNFRNNHAGCHSIADMAQVVGGNWLKEVVGVLFLVTYAIVGASGVFGTSVALNALSSHAICTNYFMAVATISVFILASARKFEKIAWLTWIGFFSVYIAVFIVVVGVTTRDRPATAPQTGDFDLGYHVIGNPTFVTGITSVATIFCSGAGTSAFLPVISEMRKPRDYNKAVYLCMSIVTASYLTFSLVVYRWCGQWVASPSLGSAGDTIKKVAYGIGLMGLLVSACLYVHVAAKYLFVRILRNSEHLQKNSVVHWSVWLGCTLSMSIISFLLASGVPIFNYLLALAGSLTFAPLALGLPGYLWIFDHRHYRKGNWWQVTVYYLNWLMILLAVFLTIGGTYGVVQNIIDAYASGQIDRAFSCADNSGSS
;
A
#
# COMPACT_ATOMS: atom_id res chain seq x y z
N MET A 1 53.28 -45.60 50.73
CA MET A 1 52.28 -46.60 50.32
C MET A 1 50.91 -45.94 50.30
N THR A 2 50.22 -46.08 49.16
CA THR A 2 48.77 -45.91 48.92
C THR A 2 48.09 -44.60 49.33
N LYS A 3 47.87 -43.73 48.34
CA LYS A 3 46.91 -42.62 48.39
C LYS A 3 45.59 -43.14 47.79
N SER A 4 44.52 -43.17 48.58
CA SER A 4 43.16 -43.50 48.11
C SER A 4 42.20 -42.37 48.47
N GLU A 5 41.37 -42.09 47.48
CA GLU A 5 40.33 -41.08 47.27
C GLU A 5 39.18 -41.14 48.29
N LYS A 6 38.54 -40.00 48.60
CA LYS A 6 37.12 -39.94 48.99
C LYS A 6 36.49 -38.61 48.58
N ALA A 7 35.35 -38.74 47.92
CA ALA A 7 34.54 -37.73 47.24
C ALA A 7 33.64 -36.93 48.19
N ASP A 8 33.36 -35.68 47.80
CA ASP A 8 32.44 -34.76 48.47
C ASP A 8 30.97 -35.13 48.22
N ILE A 9 30.20 -35.25 49.31
CA ILE A 9 28.76 -35.50 49.31
C ILE A 9 28.04 -34.17 49.53
N ILE A 10 27.28 -33.71 48.54
CA ILE A 10 26.45 -32.50 48.60
C ILE A 10 25.10 -32.83 49.26
N THR A 11 24.73 -32.09 50.31
CA THR A 11 23.41 -32.12 50.95
C THR A 11 22.55 -30.94 50.44
N PRO A 12 21.24 -31.11 50.15
CA PRO A 12 20.45 -30.07 49.46
C PRO A 12 19.89 -29.02 50.43
N ALA A 13 19.87 -27.75 49.99
CA ALA A 13 19.17 -26.65 50.65
C ALA A 13 17.79 -26.38 49.98
N PRO A 14 16.78 -25.90 50.73
CA PRO A 14 15.37 -25.96 50.33
C PRO A 14 14.97 -24.86 49.32
N ALA A 15 13.89 -25.13 48.60
CA ALA A 15 13.29 -24.31 47.55
C ALA A 15 12.91 -22.90 48.04
N ARG A 16 13.30 -21.87 47.26
CA ARG A 16 12.72 -20.53 47.32
C ARG A 16 11.95 -20.26 46.02
N SER A 17 10.69 -19.91 46.20
CA SER A 17 9.73 -19.46 45.19
C SER A 17 10.28 -18.31 44.34
N SER A 18 10.25 -18.51 43.02
CA SER A 18 10.59 -17.52 42.00
C SER A 18 9.38 -16.66 41.66
N ASP A 19 8.96 -15.81 42.60
CA ASP A 19 8.01 -14.74 42.30
C ASP A 19 8.63 -13.40 42.72
N SER A 20 8.41 -12.39 41.89
CA SER A 20 8.94 -11.02 41.95
C SER A 20 10.32 -10.82 41.32
N ILE A 21 10.34 -10.58 40.02
CA ILE A 21 10.95 -9.39 39.39
C ILE A 21 10.40 -9.33 37.95
N ASP A 22 9.86 -8.17 37.58
CA ASP A 22 9.51 -7.74 36.21
C ASP A 22 8.04 -7.75 35.74
N ASN A 23 7.07 -7.54 36.64
CA ASN A 23 5.69 -7.14 36.24
C ASN A 23 5.48 -5.61 36.20
N GLY A 24 6.38 -4.79 36.75
CA GLY A 24 6.14 -3.35 36.93
C GLY A 24 6.44 -2.46 35.72
N LYS A 25 7.17 -2.94 34.70
CA LYS A 25 7.55 -2.12 33.53
C LYS A 25 6.63 -2.30 32.32
N VAL A 26 5.76 -3.31 32.32
CA VAL A 26 4.86 -3.57 31.18
C VAL A 26 3.55 -2.77 31.30
N ASP A 27 3.07 -2.52 32.52
CA ASP A 27 1.79 -1.83 32.74
C ASP A 27 1.79 -0.33 32.40
N GLN A 28 2.96 0.32 32.37
CA GLN A 28 3.03 1.76 32.06
C GLN A 28 2.91 2.07 30.56
N ASP A 29 3.26 1.11 29.69
CA ASP A 29 3.13 1.23 28.23
C ASP A 29 1.69 0.96 27.74
N ASP A 30 0.87 0.26 28.52
CA ASP A 30 -0.52 -0.11 28.16
C ASP A 30 -1.55 1.00 28.46
N ALA A 31 -1.20 2.01 29.27
CA ALA A 31 -2.10 3.10 29.64
C ALA A 31 -2.49 4.00 28.44
N PHE A 32 -1.65 4.06 27.40
CA PHE A 32 -1.81 4.94 26.23
C PHE A 32 -2.41 4.24 25.00
N GLU A 33 -2.72 2.93 25.10
CA GLU A 33 -3.21 2.12 23.99
C GLU A 33 -4.76 2.14 23.91
N VAL A 34 -5.31 2.24 22.69
CA VAL A 34 -6.77 2.30 22.46
C VAL A 34 -7.45 0.96 22.77
N PHE A 35 -6.71 -0.14 22.69
CA PHE A 35 -7.18 -1.48 23.03
C PHE A 35 -6.59 -1.92 24.36
N LYS A 36 -7.34 -1.68 25.44
CA LYS A 36 -6.98 -2.16 26.79
C LYS A 36 -7.26 -3.66 26.91
N ARG A 37 -6.40 -4.38 27.64
CA ARG A 37 -6.68 -5.74 28.09
C ARG A 37 -7.66 -5.67 29.27
N SER A 38 -8.88 -6.15 29.10
CA SER A 38 -9.84 -6.36 30.18
C SER A 38 -10.38 -7.78 30.11
N GLU A 39 -10.51 -8.44 31.26
CA GLU A 39 -11.13 -9.78 31.34
C GLU A 39 -12.54 -9.75 30.74
N GLY A 40 -12.83 -10.67 29.82
CA GLY A 40 -14.11 -10.76 29.10
C GLY A 40 -14.22 -9.94 27.80
N THR A 41 -13.19 -9.20 27.40
CA THR A 41 -13.12 -8.49 26.11
C THR A 41 -12.26 -9.21 25.09
N VAL A 42 -12.58 -9.08 23.79
CA VAL A 42 -11.82 -9.72 22.70
C VAL A 42 -10.41 -9.12 22.66
N ASP A 43 -9.37 -9.93 22.83
CA ASP A 43 -7.98 -9.46 22.77
C ASP A 43 -7.57 -9.14 21.32
N PHE A 44 -7.14 -7.90 21.09
CA PHE A 44 -6.73 -7.41 19.76
C PHE A 44 -5.20 -7.46 19.55
N ARG A 45 -4.39 -7.78 20.59
CA ARG A 45 -2.91 -7.74 20.53
C ARG A 45 -2.29 -9.14 20.50
N THR A 46 -2.62 -9.93 19.48
CA THR A 46 -2.17 -11.34 19.35
C THR A 46 -0.93 -11.52 18.47
N VAL A 47 -0.42 -10.47 17.83
CA VAL A 47 0.57 -10.58 16.74
C VAL A 47 2.03 -10.47 17.25
N THR A 48 2.70 -11.59 17.55
CA THR A 48 4.14 -11.66 17.99
C THR A 48 5.10 -10.95 17.02
N TRP A 49 6.33 -10.46 17.34
CA TRP A 49 7.22 -9.97 16.24
C TRP A 49 7.48 -11.06 15.22
N VAL A 50 7.71 -12.30 15.67
CA VAL A 50 7.72 -13.44 14.77
C VAL A 50 6.36 -13.69 14.16
N HIS A 51 5.17 -13.42 14.74
CA HIS A 51 3.85 -13.53 14.07
C HIS A 51 3.43 -12.32 13.24
N ALA A 52 3.95 -11.12 13.43
CA ALA A 52 3.88 -9.96 12.54
C ALA A 52 4.81 -10.28 11.40
N SER A 53 6.02 -10.72 11.75
CA SER A 53 6.98 -11.32 10.87
C SER A 53 6.56 -12.67 10.31
N VAL A 54 5.54 -13.42 10.77
CA VAL A 54 5.10 -14.78 10.31
C VAL A 54 3.77 -14.70 9.58
N ILE A 55 2.95 -13.73 9.95
CA ILE A 55 2.12 -12.93 9.03
C ILE A 55 3.07 -12.27 7.97
N PHE A 56 4.37 -12.15 8.21
CA PHE A 56 5.41 -11.98 7.19
C PHE A 56 6.31 -13.24 6.90
N LEU A 57 6.15 -14.48 7.40
CA LEU A 57 7.23 -15.53 7.33
C LEU A 57 6.94 -17.03 7.49
N LYS A 58 5.98 -17.59 8.24
CA LYS A 58 6.14 -19.04 8.57
C LYS A 58 5.54 -19.95 7.50
N GLY A 59 6.42 -20.47 6.65
CA GLY A 59 6.40 -21.85 6.21
C GLY A 59 7.81 -22.41 6.28
N ASN A 60 8.00 -23.57 6.91
CA ASN A 60 9.23 -24.36 6.81
C ASN A 60 9.48 -24.67 5.32
N SER A 61 10.30 -23.86 4.66
CA SER A 61 10.94 -24.16 3.38
C SER A 61 12.02 -23.12 3.16
N LEU A 62 13.12 -23.56 2.56
CA LEU A 62 14.41 -22.86 2.47
C LEU A 62 14.40 -21.53 1.68
N VAL A 63 13.23 -20.96 1.37
CA VAL A 63 13.05 -19.69 0.65
C VAL A 63 11.65 -19.14 0.96
N ALA A 64 11.51 -18.15 1.85
CA ALA A 64 10.45 -17.11 1.84
C ALA A 64 10.32 -16.39 3.19
N PRO A 65 10.65 -15.09 3.21
CA PRO A 65 10.07 -14.21 4.22
C PRO A 65 9.69 -12.79 3.72
N VAL A 66 8.43 -12.35 3.94
CA VAL A 66 7.88 -10.95 4.03
C VAL A 66 7.10 -10.36 2.84
N LEU A 67 5.78 -10.05 2.84
CA LEU A 67 4.59 -10.79 3.28
C LEU A 67 3.29 -9.95 3.29
N THR A 68 2.84 -9.44 4.45
CA THR A 68 1.45 -8.94 4.62
C THR A 68 1.23 -7.45 4.63
N SER A 69 2.26 -6.62 4.81
CA SER A 69 2.21 -5.21 4.40
C SER A 69 2.64 -5.00 2.94
N SER A 70 3.15 -6.05 2.28
CA SER A 70 3.54 -6.00 0.88
C SER A 70 2.33 -5.97 -0.05
N THR A 71 1.19 -6.60 0.28
CA THR A 71 0.00 -6.65 -0.61
C THR A 71 -0.56 -5.27 -0.94
N VAL A 72 -0.66 -4.40 0.08
CA VAL A 72 -1.18 -3.01 -0.04
C VAL A 72 -0.33 -2.17 -0.99
N ILE A 73 0.96 -2.50 -1.10
CA ILE A 73 1.92 -1.73 -1.88
C ILE A 73 2.11 -2.39 -3.24
N PHE A 74 2.54 -3.66 -3.23
CA PHE A 74 2.97 -4.44 -4.39
C PHE A 74 1.95 -4.49 -5.53
N ALA A 75 0.65 -4.63 -5.22
CA ALA A 75 -0.36 -4.92 -6.23
C ALA A 75 -0.66 -3.74 -7.16
N THR A 76 -0.59 -2.49 -6.69
CA THR A 76 -0.96 -1.31 -7.49
C THR A 76 0.23 -0.77 -8.29
N GLY A 77 1.44 -0.84 -7.73
CA GLY A 77 2.64 -0.33 -8.37
C GLY A 77 3.08 -1.09 -9.61
N VAL A 78 3.24 -2.41 -9.48
CA VAL A 78 3.78 -3.26 -10.55
C VAL A 78 2.92 -3.28 -11.82
N LEU A 79 1.65 -2.93 -11.67
CA LEU A 79 0.66 -2.87 -12.74
C LEU A 79 0.74 -1.60 -13.58
N THR A 80 1.39 -0.54 -13.08
CA THR A 80 1.40 0.79 -13.72
C THR A 80 2.79 1.27 -14.10
N ILE A 81 3.82 0.91 -13.33
CA ILE A 81 5.21 1.32 -13.59
C ILE A 81 5.69 1.00 -15.01
N PRO A 82 5.37 -0.15 -15.64
CA PRO A 82 5.83 -0.41 -17.01
C PRO A 82 5.33 0.62 -18.02
N SER A 83 4.09 1.10 -17.86
CA SER A 83 3.54 2.15 -18.73
C SER A 83 4.17 3.53 -18.47
N ALA A 84 4.52 3.82 -17.22
CA ALA A 84 5.27 5.03 -16.86
C ALA A 84 6.71 5.00 -17.40
N MET A 85 7.33 3.82 -17.48
CA MET A 85 8.65 3.64 -18.11
C MET A 85 8.61 3.92 -19.62
N TYR A 86 7.49 3.67 -20.30
CA TYR A 86 7.34 4.10 -21.69
C TYR A 86 7.28 5.62 -21.86
N VAL A 87 6.71 6.35 -20.91
CA VAL A 87 6.66 7.82 -21.01
C VAL A 87 8.00 8.47 -20.67
N LEU A 88 8.66 7.98 -19.62
CA LEU A 88 9.90 8.55 -19.13
C LEU A 88 11.12 8.03 -19.91
N GLY A 89 11.10 6.78 -20.36
CA GLY A 89 12.24 6.02 -20.88
C GLY A 89 12.82 5.07 -19.83
N ALA A 90 13.59 4.07 -20.29
CA ALA A 90 14.11 3.01 -19.42
C ALA A 90 14.99 3.54 -18.28
N LEU A 91 15.93 4.43 -18.59
CA LEU A 91 16.90 4.96 -17.62
C LEU A 91 16.26 5.93 -16.61
N PRO A 92 15.62 7.04 -17.03
CA PRO A 92 14.98 7.96 -16.10
C PRO A 92 13.79 7.32 -15.36
N GLY A 93 13.09 6.36 -15.97
CA GLY A 93 12.07 5.56 -15.31
C GLY A 93 12.65 4.71 -14.17
N ALA A 94 13.74 3.98 -14.42
CA ALA A 94 14.44 3.20 -13.39
C ALA A 94 14.96 4.06 -12.24
N ILE A 95 15.55 5.23 -12.54
CA ILE A 95 16.02 6.19 -11.53
C ILE A 95 14.84 6.69 -10.69
N ASN A 96 13.69 7.01 -11.31
CA ASN A 96 12.49 7.41 -10.59
C ASN A 96 11.97 6.29 -9.66
N VAL A 97 11.91 5.05 -10.13
CA VAL A 97 11.49 3.91 -9.30
C VAL A 97 12.40 3.79 -8.07
N LEU A 98 13.72 3.78 -8.26
CA LEU A 98 14.66 3.66 -7.13
C LEU A 98 14.59 4.87 -6.19
N GLY A 99 14.55 6.09 -6.73
CA GLY A 99 14.49 7.33 -5.96
C GLY A 99 13.23 7.44 -5.11
N TRP A 100 12.05 7.20 -5.70
CA TRP A 100 10.79 7.25 -4.98
C TRP A 100 10.66 6.13 -3.96
N GLN A 101 11.12 4.92 -4.28
CA GLN A 101 11.09 3.83 -3.30
C GLN A 101 12.02 4.06 -2.12
N PHE A 102 13.20 4.64 -2.36
CA PHE A 102 14.10 5.06 -1.27
C PHE A 102 13.46 6.13 -0.38
N LEU A 103 12.88 7.18 -0.98
CA LEU A 103 12.20 8.24 -0.24
C LEU A 103 10.98 7.72 0.53
N ASN A 104 10.14 6.88 -0.08
CA ASN A 104 9.00 6.25 0.58
C ASN A 104 9.45 5.36 1.76
N THR A 105 10.55 4.61 1.60
CA THR A 105 11.13 3.82 2.69
C THR A 105 11.60 4.72 3.84
N TYR A 106 12.31 5.81 3.52
CA TYR A 106 12.72 6.80 4.52
C TYR A 106 11.51 7.38 5.28
N CYS A 107 10.48 7.83 4.56
CA CYS A 107 9.24 8.33 5.15
C CYS A 107 8.55 7.30 6.06
N ALA A 108 8.55 6.02 5.67
CA ALA A 108 7.97 4.94 6.48
C ALA A 108 8.72 4.75 7.82
N ILE A 109 10.05 4.85 7.79
CA ILE A 109 10.91 4.75 8.99
C ILE A 109 10.69 5.97 9.89
N VAL A 110 10.62 7.17 9.32
CA VAL A 110 10.33 8.40 10.08
C VAL A 110 8.99 8.31 10.81
N GLN A 111 7.92 7.87 10.13
CA GLN A 111 6.61 7.69 10.74
C GLN A 111 6.63 6.67 11.90
N GLY A 112 7.31 5.54 11.71
CA GLY A 112 7.43 4.52 12.76
C GLY A 112 8.25 4.98 13.97
N ASN A 113 9.36 5.70 13.73
CA ASN A 113 10.18 6.25 14.80
C ASN A 113 9.43 7.34 15.56
N PHE A 114 8.71 8.23 14.86
CA PHE A 114 7.91 9.27 15.51
C PHE A 114 6.83 8.66 16.41
N ARG A 115 6.13 7.62 15.94
CA ARG A 115 5.18 6.85 16.76
C ARG A 115 5.85 6.25 18.01
N ASN A 116 7.03 5.67 17.87
CA ASN A 116 7.75 5.05 18.98
C ASN A 116 8.27 6.09 19.99
N ASN A 117 8.52 7.33 19.55
CA ASN A 117 8.94 8.43 20.41
C ASN A 117 7.76 9.16 21.09
N HIS A 118 6.57 9.15 20.48
CA HIS A 118 5.38 9.83 20.97
C HIS A 118 4.27 8.83 21.29
N ALA A 119 4.18 8.43 22.57
CA ALA A 119 3.11 7.56 23.06
C ALA A 119 1.72 8.16 22.78
N GLY A 120 0.75 7.32 22.41
CA GLY A 120 -0.63 7.72 22.08
C GLY A 120 -0.91 8.03 20.59
N CYS A 121 0.11 7.97 19.72
CA CYS A 121 -0.05 8.11 18.28
C CYS A 121 -0.48 6.78 17.61
N HIS A 122 -1.78 6.56 17.46
CA HIS A 122 -2.33 5.33 16.85
C HIS A 122 -2.66 5.46 15.37
N SER A 123 -2.93 6.69 14.92
CA SER A 123 -3.20 7.00 13.53
C SER A 123 -2.28 8.11 13.01
N ILE A 124 -2.19 8.23 11.69
CA ILE A 124 -1.43 9.31 11.07
C ILE A 124 -2.01 10.70 11.39
N ALA A 125 -3.32 10.76 11.63
CA ALA A 125 -3.99 11.97 12.09
C ALA A 125 -3.62 12.33 13.54
N ASP A 126 -3.41 11.34 14.42
CA ASP A 126 -2.96 11.63 15.79
C ASP A 126 -1.50 12.14 15.79
N MET A 127 -0.63 11.62 14.91
CA MET A 127 0.72 12.20 14.73
C MET A 127 0.66 13.64 14.23
N ALA A 128 -0.24 13.92 13.27
CA ALA A 128 -0.50 15.28 12.80
C ALA A 128 -1.02 16.21 13.92
N GLN A 129 -1.81 15.68 14.87
CA GLN A 129 -2.28 16.44 16.03
C GLN A 129 -1.13 16.91 16.92
N VAL A 130 -0.10 16.07 17.14
CA VAL A 130 1.05 16.41 17.98
C VAL A 130 1.84 17.58 17.39
N VAL A 131 1.97 17.62 16.07
CA VAL A 131 2.87 18.58 15.39
C VAL A 131 2.16 19.85 14.91
N GLY A 132 0.87 19.78 14.60
CA GLY A 132 0.09 20.89 14.04
C GLY A 132 -1.26 21.15 14.74
N GLY A 133 -1.51 20.52 15.89
CA GLY A 133 -2.75 20.69 16.65
C GLY A 133 -3.98 20.13 15.95
N ASN A 134 -5.16 20.53 16.44
CA ASN A 134 -6.44 19.99 15.97
C ASN A 134 -6.71 20.31 14.50
N TRP A 135 -6.27 21.45 13.99
CA TRP A 135 -6.47 21.80 12.58
C TRP A 135 -5.74 20.81 11.65
N LEU A 136 -4.46 20.52 11.91
CA LEU A 136 -3.70 19.60 11.05
C LEU A 136 -4.21 18.15 11.16
N LYS A 137 -4.70 17.75 12.35
CA LYS A 137 -5.37 16.46 12.55
C LYS A 137 -6.55 16.29 11.60
N GLU A 138 -7.40 17.31 11.48
CA GLU A 138 -8.59 17.26 10.64
C GLU A 138 -8.25 17.22 9.16
N VAL A 139 -7.32 18.08 8.73
CA VAL A 139 -6.86 18.09 7.33
C VAL A 139 -6.24 16.74 6.94
N VAL A 140 -5.34 16.19 7.76
CA VAL A 140 -4.71 14.88 7.50
C VAL A 140 -5.73 13.74 7.56
N GLY A 141 -6.72 13.82 8.44
CA GLY A 141 -7.81 12.83 8.52
C GLY A 141 -8.67 12.80 7.26
N VAL A 142 -9.07 13.96 6.75
CA VAL A 142 -9.81 14.06 5.48
C VAL A 142 -8.94 13.57 4.32
N LEU A 143 -7.69 14.01 4.27
CA LEU A 143 -6.74 13.60 3.23
C LEU A 143 -6.54 12.08 3.21
N PHE A 144 -6.41 11.46 4.38
CA PHE A 144 -6.33 10.00 4.53
C PHE A 144 -7.56 9.31 3.93
N LEU A 145 -8.77 9.76 4.26
CA LEU A 145 -10.00 9.19 3.72
C LEU A 145 -10.10 9.31 2.20
N VAL A 146 -9.79 10.50 1.66
CA VAL A 146 -9.78 10.72 0.21
C VAL A 146 -8.72 9.83 -0.46
N THR A 147 -7.55 9.66 0.16
CA THR A 147 -6.49 8.78 -0.35
C THR A 147 -7.01 7.36 -0.53
N TYR A 148 -7.51 6.75 0.53
CA TYR A 148 -7.94 5.35 0.49
C TYR A 148 -9.23 5.14 -0.31
N ALA A 149 -10.05 6.18 -0.51
CA ALA A 149 -11.15 6.15 -1.46
C ALA A 149 -10.65 6.08 -2.92
N ILE A 150 -9.67 6.90 -3.31
CA ILE A 150 -9.13 6.89 -4.69
C ILE A 150 -8.37 5.58 -4.96
N VAL A 151 -7.56 5.10 -4.01
CA VAL A 151 -6.84 3.83 -4.21
C VAL A 151 -7.80 2.64 -4.14
N GLY A 152 -8.84 2.70 -3.30
CA GLY A 152 -9.95 1.75 -3.32
C GLY A 152 -10.64 1.69 -4.70
N ALA A 153 -10.88 2.86 -5.31
CA ALA A 153 -11.40 2.97 -6.66
C ALA A 153 -10.49 2.30 -7.71
N SER A 154 -9.16 2.47 -7.59
CA SER A 154 -8.21 1.79 -8.47
C SER A 154 -8.32 0.26 -8.38
N GLY A 155 -8.53 -0.29 -7.18
CA GLY A 155 -8.71 -1.72 -6.97
C GLY A 155 -10.06 -2.25 -7.51
N VAL A 156 -11.14 -1.49 -7.35
CA VAL A 156 -12.45 -1.78 -7.96
C VAL A 156 -12.33 -1.77 -9.49
N PHE A 157 -11.69 -0.75 -10.05
CA PHE A 157 -11.42 -0.65 -11.48
C PHE A 157 -10.60 -1.84 -11.98
N GLY A 158 -9.47 -2.14 -11.34
CA GLY A 158 -8.62 -3.27 -11.72
C GLY A 158 -9.33 -4.62 -11.67
N THR A 159 -10.21 -4.81 -10.67
CA THR A 159 -11.06 -6.01 -10.59
C THR A 159 -12.07 -6.06 -11.74
N SER A 160 -12.66 -4.93 -12.13
CA SER A 160 -13.57 -4.89 -13.29
C SER A 160 -12.85 -5.24 -14.60
N VAL A 161 -11.59 -4.79 -14.77
CA VAL A 161 -10.75 -5.15 -15.91
C VAL A 161 -10.51 -6.67 -15.93
N ALA A 162 -10.24 -7.27 -14.78
CA ALA A 162 -10.06 -8.72 -14.68
C ALA A 162 -11.34 -9.49 -15.08
N LEU A 163 -12.51 -9.05 -14.61
CA LEU A 163 -13.79 -9.67 -14.96
C LEU A 163 -14.12 -9.50 -16.45
N ASN A 164 -13.84 -8.33 -17.03
CA ASN A 164 -13.98 -8.10 -18.48
C ASN A 164 -13.04 -9.00 -19.29
N ALA A 165 -11.77 -9.10 -18.89
CA ALA A 165 -10.79 -9.95 -19.57
C ALA A 165 -11.19 -11.44 -19.55
N LEU A 166 -11.68 -11.92 -18.41
CA LEU A 166 -12.10 -13.31 -18.23
C LEU A 166 -13.37 -13.64 -19.02
N SER A 167 -14.32 -12.70 -19.05
CA SER A 167 -15.61 -12.89 -19.73
C SER A 167 -15.59 -12.52 -21.21
N SER A 168 -14.49 -11.93 -21.71
CA SER A 168 -14.42 -11.32 -23.05
C SER A 168 -15.52 -10.27 -23.24
N HIS A 169 -15.71 -9.41 -22.23
CA HIS A 169 -16.69 -8.33 -22.20
C HIS A 169 -18.16 -8.80 -22.33
N ALA A 170 -18.59 -9.77 -21.50
CA ALA A 170 -19.93 -10.34 -21.59
C ALA A 170 -21.06 -9.41 -21.13
N ILE A 171 -20.79 -8.51 -20.18
CA ILE A 171 -21.73 -7.49 -19.69
C ILE A 171 -21.04 -6.14 -19.62
N CYS A 172 -21.83 -5.07 -19.60
CA CYS A 172 -21.32 -3.71 -19.52
C CYS A 172 -20.36 -3.53 -18.33
N THR A 173 -19.22 -2.87 -18.57
CA THR A 173 -18.14 -2.66 -17.59
C THR A 173 -18.62 -2.04 -16.29
N ASN A 174 -19.62 -1.16 -16.35
CA ASN A 174 -20.20 -0.56 -15.15
C ASN A 174 -20.86 -1.59 -14.21
N TYR A 175 -21.49 -2.64 -14.75
CA TYR A 175 -21.99 -3.75 -13.93
C TYR A 175 -20.86 -4.58 -13.33
N PHE A 176 -19.77 -4.80 -14.06
CA PHE A 176 -18.59 -5.45 -13.49
C PHE A 176 -17.96 -4.64 -12.35
N MET A 177 -17.92 -3.31 -12.47
CA MET A 177 -17.50 -2.43 -11.37
C MET A 177 -18.45 -2.52 -10.17
N ALA A 178 -19.76 -2.63 -10.39
CA ALA A 178 -20.73 -2.83 -9.32
C ALA A 178 -20.54 -4.19 -8.62
N VAL A 179 -20.36 -5.27 -9.39
CA VAL A 179 -20.06 -6.62 -8.85
C VAL A 179 -18.76 -6.59 -8.04
N ALA A 180 -17.70 -6.00 -8.58
CA ALA A 180 -16.43 -5.83 -7.87
C ALA A 180 -16.63 -5.07 -6.54
N THR A 181 -17.41 -3.98 -6.55
CA THR A 181 -17.71 -3.18 -5.36
C THR A 181 -18.47 -3.98 -4.30
N ILE A 182 -19.47 -4.77 -4.71
CA ILE A 182 -20.24 -5.64 -3.81
C ILE A 182 -19.32 -6.70 -3.19
N SER A 183 -18.46 -7.34 -3.99
CA SER A 183 -17.48 -8.31 -3.49
C SER A 183 -16.50 -7.66 -2.51
N VAL A 184 -15.99 -6.47 -2.82
CA VAL A 184 -15.10 -5.71 -1.94
C VAL A 184 -15.80 -5.33 -0.64
N PHE A 185 -17.06 -4.89 -0.68
CA PHE A 185 -17.85 -4.58 0.51
C PHE A 185 -18.01 -5.79 1.43
N ILE A 186 -18.36 -6.95 0.86
CA ILE A 186 -18.51 -8.19 1.64
C ILE A 186 -17.19 -8.61 2.29
N LEU A 187 -16.10 -8.59 1.53
CA LEU A 187 -14.77 -8.96 2.04
C LEU A 187 -14.26 -7.97 3.09
N ALA A 188 -14.45 -6.66 2.87
CA ALA A 188 -14.01 -5.60 3.79
C ALA A 188 -14.82 -5.55 5.09
N SER A 189 -16.05 -6.09 5.08
CA SER A 189 -16.93 -6.12 6.27
C SER A 189 -16.43 -7.06 7.36
N ALA A 190 -15.43 -7.91 7.10
CA ALA A 190 -14.80 -8.75 8.12
C ALA A 190 -14.08 -7.89 9.18
N ARG A 191 -14.55 -7.92 10.44
CA ARG A 191 -14.03 -7.05 11.52
C ARG A 191 -12.63 -7.39 12.07
N LYS A 192 -12.20 -8.66 11.98
CA LYS A 192 -10.98 -9.14 12.66
C LYS A 192 -9.79 -9.15 11.71
N PHE A 193 -8.72 -8.43 12.05
CA PHE A 193 -7.45 -8.44 11.31
C PHE A 193 -6.86 -9.83 11.16
N GLU A 194 -7.03 -10.73 12.14
CA GLU A 194 -6.61 -12.12 12.03
C GLU A 194 -7.23 -12.85 10.83
N LYS A 195 -8.52 -12.60 10.55
CA LYS A 195 -9.20 -13.16 9.38
C LYS A 195 -8.76 -12.49 8.07
N ILE A 196 -8.44 -11.21 8.13
CA ILE A 196 -7.93 -10.45 6.97
C ILE A 196 -6.48 -10.83 6.66
N ALA A 197 -5.66 -11.14 7.66
CA ALA A 197 -4.25 -11.48 7.50
C ALA A 197 -4.07 -12.71 6.58
N TRP A 198 -4.89 -13.75 6.72
CA TRP A 198 -4.86 -14.88 5.81
C TRP A 198 -5.29 -14.51 4.38
N LEU A 199 -6.31 -13.67 4.23
CA LEU A 199 -6.72 -13.16 2.92
C LEU A 199 -5.61 -12.34 2.26
N THR A 200 -4.84 -11.55 3.02
CA THR A 200 -3.72 -10.77 2.49
C THR A 200 -2.57 -11.62 1.94
N TRP A 201 -2.34 -12.80 2.50
CA TRP A 201 -1.37 -13.77 1.98
C TRP A 201 -1.80 -14.35 0.64
N ILE A 202 -3.05 -14.81 0.54
CA ILE A 202 -3.61 -15.32 -0.71
C ILE A 202 -3.58 -14.21 -1.76
N GLY A 203 -3.99 -13.00 -1.39
CA GLY A 203 -3.99 -11.86 -2.28
C GLY A 203 -2.60 -11.49 -2.79
N PHE A 204 -1.58 -11.53 -1.93
CA PHE A 204 -0.21 -11.28 -2.36
C PHE A 204 0.25 -12.33 -3.37
N PHE A 205 0.19 -13.61 -3.01
CA PHE A 205 0.71 -14.67 -3.88
C PHE A 205 -0.05 -14.71 -5.20
N SER A 206 -1.36 -14.48 -5.17
CA SER A 206 -2.22 -14.31 -6.33
C SER A 206 -1.67 -13.26 -7.31
N VAL A 207 -1.44 -12.01 -6.87
CA VAL A 207 -0.95 -10.95 -7.76
C VAL A 207 0.52 -11.14 -8.13
N TYR A 208 1.36 -11.60 -7.21
CA TYR A 208 2.77 -11.86 -7.50
C TYR A 208 2.95 -12.94 -8.58
N ILE A 209 2.24 -14.06 -8.45
CA ILE A 209 2.26 -15.14 -9.46
C ILE A 209 1.66 -14.65 -10.77
N ALA A 210 0.54 -13.92 -10.74
CA ALA A 210 -0.08 -13.37 -11.93
C ALA A 210 0.86 -12.45 -12.72
N VAL A 211 1.56 -11.54 -12.03
CA VAL A 211 2.55 -10.65 -12.64
C VAL A 211 3.74 -11.43 -13.17
N PHE A 212 4.25 -12.41 -12.41
CA PHE A 212 5.35 -13.25 -12.86
C PHE A 212 5.01 -14.02 -14.14
N ILE A 213 3.78 -14.55 -14.25
CA ILE A 213 3.27 -15.20 -15.46
C ILE A 213 3.27 -14.22 -16.65
N VAL A 214 2.87 -12.96 -16.45
CA VAL A 214 2.88 -11.94 -17.50
C VAL A 214 4.31 -11.58 -17.90
N VAL A 215 5.22 -11.40 -16.94
CA VAL A 215 6.64 -11.11 -17.19
C VAL A 215 7.28 -12.20 -18.03
N VAL A 216 7.03 -13.48 -17.72
CA VAL A 216 7.51 -14.60 -18.56
C VAL A 216 6.76 -14.62 -19.89
N GLY A 217 5.45 -14.45 -19.88
CA GLY A 217 4.59 -14.55 -21.07
C GLY A 217 4.81 -13.47 -22.12
N VAL A 218 5.32 -12.29 -21.75
CA VAL A 218 5.74 -11.26 -22.73
C VAL A 218 7.10 -11.59 -23.36
N THR A 219 7.96 -12.34 -22.67
CA THR A 219 9.28 -12.73 -23.21
C THR A 219 9.22 -13.87 -24.23
N THR A 220 8.16 -14.67 -24.18
CA THR A 220 7.96 -15.81 -25.09
C THR A 220 7.19 -15.45 -26.36
N ARG A 221 6.81 -14.18 -26.52
CA ARG A 221 6.08 -13.70 -27.70
C ARG A 221 6.98 -12.95 -28.65
N ASP A 222 6.79 -13.24 -29.94
CA ASP A 222 7.48 -12.54 -31.03
C ASP A 222 6.91 -11.13 -31.25
N ARG A 223 5.64 -10.90 -30.89
CA ARG A 223 4.94 -9.61 -31.07
C ARG A 223 4.13 -9.23 -29.82
N PRO A 224 4.12 -7.95 -29.41
CA PRO A 224 3.23 -7.46 -28.36
C PRO A 224 1.77 -7.64 -28.74
N ALA A 225 0.91 -7.91 -27.75
CA ALA A 225 -0.49 -8.25 -27.97
C ALA A 225 -1.32 -7.12 -28.59
N THR A 226 -1.05 -5.88 -28.21
CA THR A 226 -1.76 -4.68 -28.69
C THR A 226 -1.10 -4.06 -29.92
N ALA A 227 0.05 -4.58 -30.38
CA ALA A 227 0.66 -4.16 -31.63
C ALA A 227 -0.12 -4.71 -32.85
N PRO A 228 0.00 -4.06 -34.03
CA PRO A 228 -0.57 -4.59 -35.26
C PRO A 228 -0.14 -6.03 -35.50
N GLN A 229 -1.11 -6.95 -35.66
CA GLN A 229 -0.84 -8.38 -35.79
C GLN A 229 -0.16 -8.72 -37.12
N THR A 230 -0.24 -7.83 -38.12
CA THR A 230 0.41 -7.94 -39.43
C THR A 230 1.18 -6.66 -39.74
N GLY A 231 2.26 -6.78 -40.53
CA GLY A 231 3.15 -5.66 -40.87
C GLY A 231 4.37 -5.50 -39.94
N ASP A 232 5.15 -4.45 -40.21
CA ASP A 232 6.24 -4.00 -39.35
C ASP A 232 5.67 -3.26 -38.14
N PHE A 233 6.24 -3.51 -36.96
CA PHE A 233 5.90 -2.79 -35.75
C PHE A 233 7.18 -2.27 -35.10
N ASP A 234 7.10 -1.06 -34.55
CA ASP A 234 8.14 -0.53 -33.67
C ASP A 234 7.68 -0.67 -32.22
N LEU A 235 8.60 -1.10 -31.35
CA LEU A 235 8.39 -1.09 -29.91
C LEU A 235 8.44 0.35 -29.37
N GLY A 236 9.05 1.29 -30.09
CA GLY A 236 9.26 2.65 -29.62
C GLY A 236 10.17 2.68 -28.39
N TYR A 237 11.06 1.69 -28.27
CA TYR A 237 11.96 1.57 -27.12
C TYR A 237 12.95 2.73 -27.12
N HIS A 238 12.95 3.50 -26.04
CA HIS A 238 13.88 4.60 -25.88
C HIS A 238 14.50 4.56 -24.48
N VAL A 239 15.81 4.76 -24.45
CA VAL A 239 16.58 4.78 -23.20
C VAL A 239 16.22 6.02 -22.39
N ILE A 240 16.04 7.15 -23.06
CA ILE A 240 15.64 8.44 -22.49
C ILE A 240 14.44 8.93 -23.30
N GLY A 241 13.30 9.13 -22.62
CA GLY A 241 12.09 9.67 -23.21
C GLY A 241 12.09 11.18 -23.18
N ASN A 242 11.31 11.80 -24.07
CA ASN A 242 11.09 13.24 -24.12
C ASN A 242 9.60 13.55 -23.88
N PRO A 243 9.08 13.29 -22.67
CA PRO A 243 7.68 13.54 -22.38
C PRO A 243 7.37 15.03 -22.27
N THR A 244 6.12 15.39 -22.55
CA THR A 244 5.59 16.69 -22.14
C THR A 244 5.56 16.79 -20.61
N PHE A 245 5.51 18.01 -20.06
CA PHE A 245 5.40 18.19 -18.61
C PHE A 245 4.21 17.42 -18.02
N VAL A 246 3.05 17.46 -18.68
CA VAL A 246 1.78 16.87 -18.23
C VAL A 246 1.88 15.33 -18.16
N THR A 247 2.38 14.69 -19.21
CA THR A 247 2.53 13.22 -19.23
C THR A 247 3.68 12.75 -18.35
N GLY A 248 4.77 13.52 -18.28
CA GLY A 248 5.93 13.26 -17.43
C GLY A 248 5.59 13.30 -15.94
N ILE A 249 4.98 14.39 -15.46
CA ILE A 249 4.65 14.55 -14.03
C ILE A 249 3.60 13.54 -13.57
N THR A 250 2.66 13.18 -14.45
CA THR A 250 1.66 12.14 -14.18
C THR A 250 2.32 10.78 -14.00
N SER A 251 3.26 10.42 -14.87
CA SER A 251 4.02 9.17 -14.78
C SER A 251 4.88 9.10 -13.50
N VAL A 252 5.52 10.22 -13.13
CA VAL A 252 6.25 10.37 -11.87
C VAL A 252 5.32 10.18 -10.67
N ALA A 253 4.13 10.79 -10.69
CA ALA A 253 3.15 10.66 -9.61
C ALA A 253 2.62 9.23 -9.47
N THR A 254 2.39 8.52 -10.58
CA THR A 254 2.03 7.09 -10.58
C THR A 254 3.13 6.23 -9.95
N ILE A 255 4.40 6.46 -10.33
CA ILE A 255 5.55 5.74 -9.75
C ILE A 255 5.66 6.07 -8.25
N PHE A 256 5.54 7.32 -7.86
CA PHE A 256 5.55 7.71 -6.45
C PHE A 256 4.45 7.01 -5.64
N CYS A 257 3.22 6.97 -6.18
CA CYS A 257 2.08 6.31 -5.55
C CYS A 257 2.34 4.81 -5.26
N SER A 258 3.15 4.15 -6.09
CA SER A 258 3.44 2.71 -5.97
C SER A 258 4.07 2.27 -4.65
N GLY A 259 4.70 3.20 -3.92
CA GLY A 259 5.32 2.98 -2.61
C GLY A 259 4.77 3.84 -1.48
N ALA A 260 3.82 4.75 -1.76
CA ALA A 260 3.38 5.79 -0.82
C ALA A 260 2.38 5.30 0.25
N GLY A 261 1.97 4.03 0.21
CA GLY A 261 1.03 3.40 1.15
C GLY A 261 1.54 3.23 2.59
N THR A 262 2.59 3.94 2.99
CA THR A 262 3.27 3.78 4.30
C THR A 262 2.37 4.14 5.48
N SER A 263 1.36 4.99 5.27
CA SER A 263 0.39 5.39 6.30
C SER A 263 -0.45 4.22 6.80
N ALA A 264 -0.62 3.17 5.98
CA ALA A 264 -1.32 1.93 6.34
C ALA A 264 -0.53 1.08 7.34
N PHE A 265 0.77 1.36 7.52
CA PHE A 265 1.62 0.58 8.41
C PHE A 265 1.36 0.88 9.88
N LEU A 266 0.90 2.09 10.22
CA LEU A 266 0.73 2.51 11.63
C LEU A 266 -0.26 1.64 12.41
N PRO A 267 -1.46 1.31 11.88
CA PRO A 267 -2.35 0.35 12.54
C PRO A 267 -1.69 -1.02 12.72
N VAL A 268 -0.88 -1.48 11.75
CA VAL A 268 -0.16 -2.75 11.85
C VAL A 268 0.86 -2.71 12.98
N ILE A 269 1.60 -1.60 13.14
CA ILE A 269 2.57 -1.43 14.25
C ILE A 269 1.88 -1.53 15.60
N SER A 270 0.68 -0.96 15.76
CA SER A 270 -0.07 -1.01 17.03
C SER A 270 -0.50 -2.43 17.42
N GLU A 271 -0.62 -3.32 16.44
CA GLU A 271 -0.97 -4.72 16.67
C GLU A 271 0.28 -5.61 16.90
N MET A 272 1.50 -5.11 16.64
CA MET A 272 2.76 -5.84 16.87
C MET A 272 3.08 -6.00 18.37
N ARG A 273 3.46 -7.20 18.78
CA ARG A 273 3.93 -7.53 20.14
C ARG A 273 5.23 -6.81 20.53
N LYS A 274 6.07 -6.48 19.55
CA LYS A 274 7.28 -5.63 19.74
C LYS A 274 7.33 -4.56 18.66
N PRO A 275 6.77 -3.36 18.91
CA PRO A 275 6.77 -2.25 17.95
C PRO A 275 8.18 -1.78 17.54
N ARG A 276 9.19 -1.99 18.40
CA ARG A 276 10.60 -1.57 18.13
C ARG A 276 11.25 -2.29 16.96
N ASP A 277 10.78 -3.48 16.61
CA ASP A 277 11.34 -4.24 15.48
C ASP A 277 10.69 -3.88 14.12
N TYR A 278 9.82 -2.88 14.08
CA TYR A 278 9.16 -2.37 12.87
C TYR A 278 10.13 -2.03 11.73
N ASN A 279 11.24 -1.33 12.04
CA ASN A 279 12.20 -0.88 11.03
C ASN A 279 12.80 -2.05 10.23
N LYS A 280 13.05 -3.20 10.89
CA LYS A 280 13.57 -4.40 10.22
C LYS A 280 12.55 -4.95 9.22
N ALA A 281 11.27 -4.96 9.57
CA ALA A 281 10.19 -5.42 8.70
C ALA A 281 10.01 -4.50 7.48
N VAL A 282 10.10 -3.18 7.68
CA VAL A 282 10.01 -2.20 6.58
C VAL A 282 11.16 -2.36 5.60
N TYR A 283 12.42 -2.43 6.06
CA TYR A 283 13.56 -2.56 5.15
C TYR A 283 13.47 -3.83 4.30
N LEU A 284 13.10 -4.96 4.88
CA LEU A 284 12.96 -6.21 4.14
C LEU A 284 11.81 -6.13 3.11
N CYS A 285 10.65 -5.65 3.54
CA CYS A 285 9.48 -5.49 2.66
C CYS A 285 9.78 -4.55 1.48
N MET A 286 10.30 -3.35 1.76
CA MET A 286 10.58 -2.35 0.73
C MET A 286 11.71 -2.79 -0.21
N SER A 287 12.70 -3.54 0.28
CA SER A 287 13.77 -4.09 -0.58
C SER A 287 13.20 -5.07 -1.62
N ILE A 288 12.33 -6.00 -1.20
CA ILE A 288 11.69 -6.98 -2.11
C ILE A 288 10.77 -6.27 -3.11
N VAL A 289 9.95 -5.33 -2.64
CA VAL A 289 9.04 -4.55 -3.50
C VAL A 289 9.83 -3.75 -4.53
N THR A 290 10.89 -3.06 -4.11
CA THR A 290 11.74 -2.25 -5.00
C THR A 290 12.43 -3.12 -6.05
N ALA A 291 13.02 -4.25 -5.64
CA ALA A 291 13.65 -5.18 -6.56
C ALA A 291 12.65 -5.71 -7.59
N SER A 292 11.44 -6.09 -7.15
CA SER A 292 10.40 -6.62 -8.03
C SER A 292 9.84 -5.56 -8.99
N TYR A 293 9.59 -4.35 -8.51
CA TYR A 293 9.12 -3.24 -9.35
C TYR A 293 10.11 -2.89 -10.44
N LEU A 294 11.40 -2.82 -10.09
CA LEU A 294 12.43 -2.52 -11.06
C LEU A 294 12.57 -3.64 -12.09
N THR A 295 12.72 -4.89 -11.66
CA THR A 295 12.95 -6.02 -12.56
C THR A 295 11.75 -6.29 -13.47
N PHE A 296 10.55 -6.40 -12.90
CA PHE A 296 9.35 -6.69 -13.69
C PHE A 296 9.02 -5.57 -14.67
N SER A 297 9.18 -4.31 -14.26
CA SER A 297 8.87 -3.19 -15.15
C SER A 297 9.88 -3.04 -16.28
N LEU A 298 11.17 -3.26 -16.03
CA LEU A 298 12.18 -3.24 -17.09
C LEU A 298 11.95 -4.34 -18.12
N VAL A 299 11.60 -5.55 -17.68
CA VAL A 299 11.29 -6.67 -18.59
C VAL A 299 10.02 -6.38 -19.38
N VAL A 300 8.92 -6.00 -18.74
CA VAL A 300 7.68 -5.69 -19.48
C VAL A 300 7.90 -4.54 -20.46
N TYR A 301 8.63 -3.49 -20.06
CA TYR A 301 8.92 -2.37 -20.94
C TYR A 301 9.82 -2.75 -22.13
N ARG A 302 10.84 -3.58 -21.92
CA ARG A 302 11.76 -4.00 -22.99
C ARG A 302 11.11 -4.89 -24.06
N TRP A 303 10.06 -5.63 -23.72
CA TRP A 303 9.36 -6.52 -24.66
C TRP A 303 8.03 -5.97 -25.19
N CYS A 304 7.37 -5.06 -24.47
CA CYS A 304 6.11 -4.45 -24.91
C CYS A 304 6.29 -3.01 -25.45
N GLY A 305 7.26 -2.24 -24.96
CA GLY A 305 7.49 -0.87 -25.41
C GLY A 305 6.26 0.03 -25.26
N GLN A 306 5.84 0.68 -26.34
CA GLN A 306 4.62 1.51 -26.39
C GLN A 306 3.31 0.72 -26.23
N TRP A 307 3.35 -0.59 -26.40
CA TRP A 307 2.20 -1.49 -26.42
C TRP A 307 1.86 -2.07 -25.03
N VAL A 308 2.40 -1.48 -23.96
CA VAL A 308 2.07 -1.89 -22.58
C VAL A 308 0.61 -1.57 -22.29
N ALA A 309 -0.15 -2.59 -21.87
CA ALA A 309 -1.52 -2.40 -21.39
C ALA A 309 -1.53 -1.72 -20.01
N SER A 310 -2.62 -1.02 -19.67
CA SER A 310 -2.86 -0.51 -18.32
C SER A 310 -4.19 -1.04 -17.81
N PRO A 311 -4.22 -1.89 -16.76
CA PRO A 311 -3.09 -2.49 -16.03
C PRO A 311 -2.19 -3.41 -16.88
N SER A 312 -0.90 -3.52 -16.50
CA SER A 312 0.11 -4.27 -17.26
C SER A 312 -0.16 -5.77 -17.41
N LEU A 313 -1.04 -6.34 -16.58
CA LEU A 313 -1.52 -7.73 -16.69
C LEU A 313 -2.09 -8.08 -18.08
N GLY A 314 -2.64 -7.09 -18.79
CA GLY A 314 -3.17 -7.25 -20.14
C GLY A 314 -2.14 -7.44 -21.26
N SER A 315 -0.84 -7.23 -20.98
CA SER A 315 0.17 -7.07 -22.03
C SER A 315 0.60 -8.40 -22.68
N ALA A 316 0.34 -9.54 -22.04
CA ALA A 316 0.81 -10.86 -22.47
C ALA A 316 -0.14 -11.59 -23.45
N GLY A 317 -1.05 -10.91 -24.16
CA GLY A 317 -1.93 -11.53 -25.16
C GLY A 317 -3.05 -12.39 -24.57
N ASP A 318 -4.06 -12.74 -25.38
CA ASP A 318 -5.37 -13.15 -24.84
C ASP A 318 -5.37 -14.34 -23.89
N THR A 319 -4.67 -15.42 -24.23
CA THR A 319 -4.62 -16.62 -23.36
C THR A 319 -3.91 -16.33 -22.04
N ILE A 320 -2.74 -15.70 -22.08
CA ILE A 320 -1.97 -15.42 -20.85
C ILE A 320 -2.64 -14.31 -20.05
N LYS A 321 -3.23 -13.31 -20.71
CA LYS A 321 -4.08 -12.28 -20.10
C LYS A 321 -5.19 -12.91 -19.26
N LYS A 322 -5.95 -13.85 -19.82
CA LYS A 322 -7.02 -14.57 -19.09
C LYS A 322 -6.47 -15.36 -17.90
N VAL A 323 -5.37 -16.09 -18.07
CA VAL A 323 -4.73 -16.84 -16.97
C VAL A 323 -4.24 -15.90 -15.86
N ALA A 324 -3.56 -14.81 -16.22
CA ALA A 324 -3.01 -13.85 -15.29
C ALA A 324 -4.11 -13.09 -14.53
N TYR A 325 -5.15 -12.61 -15.22
CA TYR A 325 -6.29 -11.98 -14.54
C TYR A 325 -7.10 -12.98 -13.71
N GLY A 326 -7.21 -14.24 -14.14
CA GLY A 326 -7.87 -15.30 -13.36
C GLY A 326 -7.16 -15.57 -12.05
N ILE A 327 -5.83 -15.76 -12.09
CA ILE A 327 -5.02 -15.98 -10.89
C ILE A 327 -4.96 -14.70 -10.05
N GLY A 328 -4.83 -13.52 -10.68
CA GLY A 328 -4.68 -12.22 -10.02
C GLY A 328 -5.98 -11.63 -9.46
N LEU A 329 -7.15 -12.13 -9.86
CA LEU A 329 -8.47 -11.59 -9.45
C LEU A 329 -8.60 -11.52 -7.93
N MET A 330 -8.16 -12.56 -7.22
CA MET A 330 -8.23 -12.60 -5.77
C MET A 330 -7.37 -11.51 -5.13
N GLY A 331 -6.14 -11.30 -5.61
CA GLY A 331 -5.28 -10.24 -5.08
C GLY A 331 -5.74 -8.83 -5.44
N LEU A 332 -6.38 -8.62 -6.58
CA LEU A 332 -7.02 -7.35 -6.92
C LEU A 332 -8.18 -7.04 -5.96
N LEU A 333 -9.04 -8.03 -5.69
CA LEU A 333 -10.15 -7.93 -4.74
C LEU A 333 -9.66 -7.68 -3.31
N VAL A 334 -8.64 -8.43 -2.87
CA VAL A 334 -8.06 -8.28 -1.53
C VAL A 334 -7.40 -6.92 -1.36
N SER A 335 -6.72 -6.40 -2.39
CA SER A 335 -6.11 -5.06 -2.34
C SER A 335 -7.17 -3.97 -2.16
N ALA A 336 -8.24 -4.01 -2.96
CA ALA A 336 -9.37 -3.10 -2.83
C ALA A 336 -10.06 -3.21 -1.46
N CYS A 337 -10.24 -4.44 -0.97
CA CYS A 337 -10.76 -4.74 0.36
C CYS A 337 -9.92 -4.07 1.46
N LEU A 338 -8.59 -4.18 1.41
CA LEU A 338 -7.71 -3.55 2.39
C LEU A 338 -7.84 -2.02 2.38
N TYR A 339 -7.89 -1.40 1.21
CA TYR A 339 -8.00 0.06 1.14
C TYR A 339 -9.32 0.56 1.75
N VAL A 340 -10.44 -0.08 1.37
CA VAL A 340 -11.77 0.23 1.92
C VAL A 340 -11.82 -0.04 3.42
N HIS A 341 -11.29 -1.18 3.87
CA HIS A 341 -11.30 -1.58 5.27
C HIS A 341 -10.50 -0.62 6.16
N VAL A 342 -9.31 -0.20 5.73
CA VAL A 342 -8.46 0.74 6.49
C VAL A 342 -9.16 2.10 6.62
N ALA A 343 -9.76 2.62 5.54
CA ALA A 343 -10.54 3.87 5.60
C ALA A 343 -11.78 3.75 6.50
N ALA A 344 -12.53 2.65 6.37
CA ALA A 344 -13.71 2.38 7.18
C ALA A 344 -13.36 2.25 8.66
N LYS A 345 -12.26 1.57 9.02
CA LYS A 345 -11.75 1.48 10.40
C LYS A 345 -11.40 2.85 10.95
N TYR A 346 -10.77 3.71 10.17
CA TYR A 346 -10.47 5.08 10.59
C TYR A 346 -11.75 5.88 10.91
N LEU A 347 -12.77 5.84 10.05
CA LEU A 347 -14.08 6.46 10.33
C LEU A 347 -14.75 5.85 11.56
N PHE A 348 -14.78 4.53 11.64
CA PHE A 348 -15.43 3.79 12.72
C PHE A 348 -14.83 4.14 14.09
N VAL A 349 -13.50 4.10 14.20
CA VAL A 349 -12.78 4.46 15.45
C VAL A 349 -13.00 5.92 15.80
N ARG A 350 -13.12 6.80 14.80
CA ARG A 350 -13.36 8.23 15.02
C ARG A 350 -14.77 8.53 15.52
N ILE A 351 -15.80 7.86 14.97
CA ILE A 351 -17.21 8.07 15.35
C ILE A 351 -17.49 7.47 16.73
N LEU A 352 -16.98 6.26 17.00
CA LEU A 352 -17.20 5.56 18.28
C LEU A 352 -16.10 5.83 19.32
N ARG A 353 -15.21 6.81 19.08
CA ARG A 353 -14.14 7.17 20.03
C ARG A 353 -14.80 7.56 21.36
N ASN A 354 -14.47 6.85 22.44
CA ASN A 354 -15.04 7.01 23.79
C ASN A 354 -16.44 6.42 24.03
N SER A 355 -16.96 5.58 23.12
CA SER A 355 -18.20 4.82 23.35
C SER A 355 -17.93 3.38 23.78
N GLU A 356 -18.73 2.85 24.71
CA GLU A 356 -18.71 1.42 25.08
C GLU A 356 -19.01 0.50 23.88
N HIS A 357 -19.72 1.01 22.87
CA HIS A 357 -20.05 0.30 21.64
C HIS A 357 -18.82 0.01 20.75
N LEU A 358 -17.67 0.67 20.99
CA LEU A 358 -16.47 0.45 20.19
C LEU A 358 -15.96 -0.99 20.29
N GLN A 359 -16.03 -1.59 21.49
CA GLN A 359 -15.55 -2.94 21.76
C GLN A 359 -16.67 -3.95 22.04
N LYS A 360 -17.87 -3.49 22.42
CA LYS A 360 -19.03 -4.35 22.68
C LYS A 360 -19.74 -4.74 21.39
N ASN A 361 -20.05 -6.04 21.24
CA ASN A 361 -20.90 -6.56 20.14
C ASN A 361 -22.34 -6.05 20.29
N SER A 362 -22.60 -4.83 19.84
CA SER A 362 -23.91 -4.17 19.89
C SER A 362 -24.45 -3.91 18.48
N VAL A 363 -25.75 -3.66 18.36
CA VAL A 363 -26.36 -3.29 17.06
C VAL A 363 -25.77 -1.99 16.54
N VAL A 364 -25.48 -1.02 17.43
CA VAL A 364 -24.82 0.25 17.09
C VAL A 364 -23.41 0.02 16.53
N HIS A 365 -22.64 -0.91 17.12
CA HIS A 365 -21.34 -1.29 16.58
C HIS A 365 -21.45 -1.79 15.14
N TRP A 366 -22.37 -2.72 14.88
CA TRP A 366 -22.54 -3.33 13.57
C TRP A 366 -23.10 -2.36 12.54
N SER A 367 -24.07 -1.52 12.91
CA SER A 367 -24.67 -0.54 11.99
C SER A 367 -23.64 0.50 11.56
N VAL A 368 -22.83 1.04 12.48
CA VAL A 368 -21.81 2.02 12.15
C VAL A 368 -20.65 1.38 11.39
N TRP A 369 -20.23 0.16 11.73
CA TRP A 369 -19.19 -0.56 10.99
C TRP A 369 -19.59 -0.81 9.53
N LEU A 370 -20.76 -1.41 9.31
CA LEU A 370 -21.27 -1.69 7.97
C LEU A 370 -21.58 -0.39 7.21
N GLY A 371 -22.10 0.63 7.89
CA GLY A 371 -22.35 1.95 7.30
C GLY A 371 -21.07 2.64 6.81
N CYS A 372 -20.00 2.61 7.61
CA CYS A 372 -18.70 3.16 7.19
C CYS A 372 -18.12 2.39 6.00
N THR A 373 -18.18 1.06 6.05
CA THR A 373 -17.65 0.19 4.98
C THR A 373 -18.43 0.41 3.68
N LEU A 374 -19.77 0.44 3.75
CA LEU A 374 -20.64 0.68 2.60
C LEU A 374 -20.39 2.05 1.98
N SER A 375 -20.28 3.09 2.81
CA SER A 375 -20.03 4.46 2.34
C SER A 375 -18.71 4.55 1.58
N MET A 376 -17.63 3.96 2.12
CA MET A 376 -16.31 3.96 1.46
C MET A 376 -16.32 3.14 0.16
N SER A 377 -17.05 2.02 0.12
CA SER A 377 -17.23 1.23 -1.11
C SER A 377 -17.97 2.00 -2.19
N ILE A 378 -19.06 2.70 -1.84
CA ILE A 378 -19.84 3.51 -2.79
C ILE A 378 -18.98 4.65 -3.35
N ILE A 379 -18.25 5.37 -2.50
CA ILE A 379 -17.36 6.44 -2.96
C ILE A 379 -16.28 5.89 -3.91
N SER A 380 -15.69 4.74 -3.59
CA SER A 380 -14.70 4.07 -4.43
C SER A 380 -15.28 3.69 -5.80
N PHE A 381 -16.52 3.19 -5.83
CA PHE A 381 -17.23 2.88 -7.08
C PHE A 381 -17.46 4.13 -7.94
N LEU A 382 -17.96 5.22 -7.34
CA LEU A 382 -18.20 6.47 -8.07
C LEU A 382 -16.91 7.06 -8.67
N LEU A 383 -15.80 7.00 -7.92
CA LEU A 383 -14.49 7.42 -8.42
C LEU A 383 -13.99 6.53 -9.55
N ALA A 384 -14.16 5.20 -9.43
CA ALA A 384 -13.75 4.24 -10.46
C ALA A 384 -14.52 4.44 -11.77
N SER A 385 -15.83 4.70 -11.69
CA SER A 385 -16.68 4.98 -12.85
C SER A 385 -16.49 6.38 -13.43
N GLY A 386 -16.02 7.33 -12.61
CA GLY A 386 -15.75 8.71 -13.01
C GLY A 386 -14.39 8.90 -13.68
N VAL A 387 -13.36 8.14 -13.30
CA VAL A 387 -12.03 8.17 -13.96
C VAL A 387 -11.67 6.73 -14.35
N PRO A 388 -12.21 6.20 -15.45
CA PRO A 388 -12.05 4.81 -15.85
C PRO A 388 -10.69 4.53 -16.50
N ILE A 389 -9.61 5.10 -15.96
CA ILE A 389 -8.22 4.88 -16.38
C ILE A 389 -7.39 4.62 -15.13
N PHE A 390 -6.88 3.38 -15.03
CA PHE A 390 -6.16 2.89 -13.85
C PHE A 390 -4.95 3.75 -13.47
N ASN A 391 -4.14 4.15 -14.45
CA ASN A 391 -2.97 5.01 -14.23
C ASN A 391 -3.35 6.39 -13.68
N TYR A 392 -4.46 6.97 -14.15
CA TYR A 392 -4.90 8.30 -13.71
C TYR A 392 -5.44 8.26 -12.29
N LEU A 393 -6.13 7.19 -11.88
CA LEU A 393 -6.54 6.99 -10.49
C LEU A 393 -5.32 6.94 -9.54
N LEU A 394 -4.29 6.16 -9.88
CA LEU A 394 -3.08 6.10 -9.04
C LEU A 394 -2.25 7.39 -9.09
N ALA A 395 -2.16 8.04 -10.24
CA ALA A 395 -1.48 9.34 -10.34
C ALA A 395 -2.21 10.42 -9.53
N LEU A 396 -3.55 10.40 -9.53
CA LEU A 396 -4.39 11.30 -8.74
C LEU A 396 -4.19 11.04 -7.25
N ALA A 397 -4.23 9.79 -6.81
CA ALA A 397 -3.92 9.43 -5.42
C ALA A 397 -2.49 9.85 -5.05
N GLY A 398 -1.51 9.56 -5.90
CA GLY A 398 -0.10 9.90 -5.73
C GLY A 398 0.11 11.40 -5.51
N SER A 399 -0.41 12.22 -6.42
CA SER A 399 -0.20 13.66 -6.41
C SER A 399 -1.07 14.39 -5.37
N LEU A 400 -2.39 14.20 -5.43
CA LEU A 400 -3.34 15.00 -4.65
C LEU A 400 -3.25 14.69 -3.15
N THR A 401 -3.08 13.41 -2.79
CA THR A 401 -3.29 12.97 -1.41
C THR A 401 -2.10 12.27 -0.78
N PHE A 402 -1.39 11.41 -1.50
CA PHE A 402 -0.18 10.77 -0.99
C PHE A 402 1.02 11.72 -0.92
N ALA A 403 1.20 12.69 -1.82
CA ALA A 403 2.34 13.60 -1.72
C ALA A 403 2.31 14.41 -0.40
N PRO A 404 1.19 15.05 0.01
CA PRO A 404 1.14 15.70 1.31
C PRO A 404 1.17 14.70 2.48
N LEU A 405 0.54 13.51 2.35
CA LEU A 405 0.41 12.55 3.45
C LEU A 405 1.67 11.69 3.71
N ALA A 406 2.33 11.23 2.66
CA ALA A 406 3.42 10.26 2.70
C ALA A 406 4.80 10.89 2.45
N LEU A 407 4.86 12.12 1.93
CA LEU A 407 6.11 12.84 1.74
C LEU A 407 6.18 14.12 2.59
N GLY A 408 5.14 14.97 2.53
CA GLY A 408 5.09 16.24 3.25
C GLY A 408 5.02 16.05 4.77
N LEU A 409 4.02 15.30 5.25
CA LEU A 409 3.82 15.07 6.67
C LEU A 409 5.04 14.42 7.34
N PRO A 410 5.64 13.32 6.83
CA PRO A 410 6.82 12.73 7.46
C PRO A 410 8.02 13.69 7.51
N GLY A 411 8.24 14.50 6.47
CA GLY A 411 9.28 15.54 6.51
C GLY A 411 9.04 16.53 7.66
N TYR A 412 7.78 16.93 7.87
CA TYR A 412 7.40 17.82 8.98
C TYR A 412 7.53 17.15 10.36
N LEU A 413 7.13 15.87 10.48
CA LEU A 413 7.31 15.08 11.71
C LEU A 413 8.80 15.01 12.10
N TRP A 414 9.68 14.74 11.14
CA TRP A 414 11.12 14.64 11.40
C TRP A 414 11.72 15.96 11.89
N ILE A 415 11.35 17.08 11.23
CA ILE A 415 11.79 18.43 11.57
C ILE A 415 11.36 18.83 12.99
N PHE A 416 10.18 18.39 13.42
CA PHE A 416 9.66 18.68 14.76
C PHE A 416 10.51 18.03 15.86
N ASP A 417 10.86 16.75 15.71
CA ASP A 417 11.69 16.02 16.67
C ASP A 417 13.13 16.53 16.69
N HIS A 418 13.66 16.92 15.53
CA HIS A 418 15.08 17.25 15.36
C HIS A 418 15.33 18.75 15.16
N ARG A 419 14.52 19.64 15.76
CA ARG A 419 14.72 21.11 15.68
C ARG A 419 16.12 21.57 16.07
N HIS A 420 16.77 20.85 16.98
CA HIS A 420 18.12 21.14 17.44
C HIS A 420 19.21 20.92 16.38
N TYR A 421 18.95 20.11 15.33
CA TYR A 421 19.90 19.84 14.24
C TYR A 421 20.23 21.08 13.40
N ARG A 422 19.44 22.16 13.50
CA ARG A 422 19.70 23.43 12.82
C ARG A 422 21.02 24.10 13.25
N LYS A 423 21.47 23.85 14.49
CA LYS A 423 22.73 24.39 15.03
C LYS A 423 23.81 23.30 15.18
N GLY A 424 23.58 22.15 14.58
CA GLY A 424 24.43 20.98 14.70
C GLY A 424 25.64 21.01 13.76
N ASN A 425 26.28 19.84 13.61
CA ASN A 425 27.34 19.63 12.63
C ASN A 425 26.81 19.84 11.19
N TRP A 426 27.68 20.13 10.22
CA TRP A 426 27.29 20.41 8.82
C TRP A 426 26.42 19.29 8.21
N TRP A 427 26.67 18.02 8.59
CA TRP A 427 25.82 16.89 8.21
C TRP A 427 24.40 16.97 8.81
N GLN A 428 24.27 17.32 10.08
CA GLN A 428 22.98 17.46 10.76
C GLN A 428 22.15 18.60 10.15
N VAL A 429 22.81 19.71 9.82
CA VAL A 429 22.20 20.83 9.11
C VAL A 429 21.73 20.42 7.71
N THR A 430 22.55 19.65 6.99
CA THR A 430 22.19 19.13 5.65
C THR A 430 20.94 18.25 5.71
N VAL A 431 20.88 17.28 6.62
CA VAL A 431 19.70 16.41 6.80
C VAL A 431 18.44 17.22 7.17
N TYR A 432 18.60 18.28 7.96
CA TYR A 432 17.50 19.18 8.30
C TYR A 432 16.93 19.90 7.08
N TYR A 433 17.78 20.46 6.22
CA TYR A 433 17.33 21.11 4.99
C TYR A 433 16.82 20.12 3.93
N LEU A 434 17.32 18.88 3.90
CA LEU A 434 16.78 17.83 3.03
C LEU A 434 15.34 17.46 3.39
N ASN A 435 14.98 17.44 4.69
CA ASN A 435 13.59 17.22 5.10
C ASN A 435 12.68 18.41 4.72
N TRP A 436 13.21 19.64 4.73
CA TRP A 436 12.50 20.80 4.19
C TRP A 436 12.30 20.69 2.67
N LEU A 437 13.32 20.21 1.95
CA LEU A 437 13.23 19.94 0.52
C LEU A 437 12.16 18.88 0.22
N MET A 438 12.00 17.86 1.06
CA MET A 438 10.92 16.87 0.92
C MET A 438 9.53 17.50 1.03
N ILE A 439 9.33 18.47 1.95
CA ILE A 439 8.07 19.21 2.05
C ILE A 439 7.83 20.03 0.78
N LEU A 440 8.86 20.70 0.26
CA LEU A 440 8.74 21.45 -0.99
C LEU A 440 8.44 20.54 -2.19
N LEU A 441 9.06 19.37 -2.24
CA LEU A 441 8.80 18.35 -3.26
C LEU A 441 7.38 17.80 -3.16
N ALA A 442 6.86 17.63 -1.94
CA ALA A 442 5.47 17.25 -1.70
C ALA A 442 4.51 18.31 -2.24
N VAL A 443 4.74 19.59 -1.94
CA VAL A 443 3.92 20.70 -2.47
C VAL A 443 4.00 20.75 -3.99
N PHE A 444 5.19 20.60 -4.57
CA PHE A 444 5.38 20.55 -6.01
C PHE A 444 4.62 19.38 -6.66
N LEU A 445 4.68 18.18 -6.10
CA LEU A 445 3.93 17.03 -6.59
C LEU A 445 2.42 17.21 -6.42
N THR A 446 1.96 17.82 -5.33
CA THR A 446 0.55 18.10 -5.13
C THR A 446 0.04 19.09 -6.17
N ILE A 447 0.73 20.19 -6.41
CA ILE A 447 0.27 21.21 -7.37
C ILE A 447 0.50 20.73 -8.80
N GLY A 448 1.75 20.43 -9.16
CA GLY A 448 2.15 20.06 -10.51
C GLY A 448 1.63 18.70 -10.93
N GLY A 449 1.65 17.71 -10.03
CA GLY A 449 1.13 16.38 -10.30
C GLY A 449 -0.38 16.37 -10.44
N THR A 450 -1.13 17.05 -9.56
CA THR A 450 -2.59 17.12 -9.70
C THR A 450 -2.99 17.90 -10.95
N TYR A 451 -2.30 19.00 -11.29
CA TYR A 451 -2.50 19.68 -12.57
C TYR A 451 -2.29 18.74 -13.76
N GLY A 452 -1.17 18.02 -13.81
CA GLY A 452 -0.89 17.09 -14.90
C GLY A 452 -1.92 15.97 -15.02
N VAL A 453 -2.37 15.41 -13.90
CA VAL A 453 -3.38 14.35 -13.91
C VAL A 453 -4.74 14.87 -14.36
N VAL A 454 -5.16 16.03 -13.85
CA VAL A 454 -6.44 16.66 -14.25
C VAL A 454 -6.42 17.01 -15.73
N GLN A 455 -5.32 17.56 -16.25
CA GLN A 455 -5.19 17.86 -17.67
C GLN A 455 -5.26 16.58 -18.52
N ASN A 456 -4.56 15.50 -18.14
CA ASN A 456 -4.66 14.21 -18.83
C ASN A 456 -6.07 13.62 -18.82
N ILE A 457 -6.82 13.82 -17.73
CA ILE A 457 -8.22 13.40 -17.66
C ILE A 457 -9.07 14.23 -18.64
N ILE A 458 -8.91 15.56 -18.65
CA ILE A 458 -9.62 16.45 -19.59
C ILE A 458 -9.33 16.06 -21.04
N ASP A 459 -8.06 15.83 -21.37
CA ASP A 459 -7.63 15.46 -22.72
C ASP A 459 -8.17 14.07 -23.13
N ALA A 460 -8.26 13.13 -22.17
CA ALA A 460 -8.86 11.81 -22.41
C ALA A 460 -10.38 11.88 -22.67
N TYR A 461 -11.09 12.80 -22.03
CA TYR A 461 -12.50 13.08 -22.35
C TYR A 461 -12.66 13.78 -23.69
N ALA A 462 -11.82 14.79 -23.97
CA ALA A 462 -11.90 15.58 -25.20
C ALA A 462 -11.56 14.76 -26.46
N SER A 463 -10.62 13.81 -26.35
CA SER A 463 -10.23 12.91 -27.44
C SER A 463 -11.20 11.75 -27.65
N GLY A 464 -12.18 11.55 -26.77
CA GLY A 464 -13.10 10.41 -26.82
C GLY A 464 -12.49 9.10 -26.32
N GLN A 465 -11.28 9.12 -25.74
CA GLN A 465 -10.72 7.95 -25.05
C GLN A 465 -11.60 7.54 -23.85
N ILE A 466 -12.20 8.53 -23.18
CA ILE A 466 -13.30 8.32 -22.23
C ILE A 466 -14.57 8.92 -22.84
N ASP A 467 -15.43 8.07 -23.39
CA ASP A 467 -16.69 8.50 -24.03
C ASP A 467 -17.64 9.22 -23.05
N ARG A 468 -17.85 8.63 -21.86
CA ARG A 468 -18.67 9.20 -20.78
C ARG A 468 -18.35 8.59 -19.43
N ALA A 469 -18.67 9.31 -18.35
CA ALA A 469 -18.71 8.70 -17.02
C ALA A 469 -19.72 7.54 -17.01
N PHE A 470 -19.39 6.45 -16.30
CA PHE A 470 -20.18 5.21 -16.30
C PHE A 470 -20.30 4.55 -17.70
N SER A 471 -19.27 4.67 -18.53
CA SER A 471 -19.24 4.01 -19.85
C SER A 471 -19.34 2.48 -19.73
N CYS A 472 -20.01 1.89 -20.72
CA CYS A 472 -20.10 0.45 -20.87
C CYS A 472 -18.96 -0.15 -21.71
N ALA A 473 -18.06 0.67 -22.26
CA ALA A 473 -16.96 0.20 -23.12
C ALA A 473 -16.04 -0.81 -22.41
N ASP A 474 -15.49 -1.76 -23.18
CA ASP A 474 -14.52 -2.73 -22.68
C ASP A 474 -13.26 -2.03 -22.19
N ASN A 475 -12.90 -2.26 -20.93
CA ASN A 475 -11.70 -1.72 -20.31
C ASN A 475 -10.55 -2.75 -20.21
N SER A 476 -10.72 -3.93 -20.82
CA SER A 476 -9.73 -5.01 -20.84
C SER A 476 -8.98 -5.19 -22.16
N GLY A 477 -9.42 -4.52 -23.22
CA GLY A 477 -8.87 -4.68 -24.58
C GLY A 477 -8.98 -6.13 -25.06
N SER A 478 -10.12 -6.77 -24.83
CA SER A 478 -10.40 -8.14 -25.24
C SER A 478 -11.41 -8.22 -26.39
N SER A 479 -11.87 -7.07 -26.89
CA SER A 479 -12.88 -6.91 -27.95
C SER A 479 -12.35 -6.11 -29.13
#